data_AF-A0A0M1JEK1-F1
#
_entry.id   AF-A0A0M1JEK1-F1
#
_cell.length_a   1.000
_cell.length_b   1.000
_cell.length_c   1.000
_cell.angle_alpha   90.00
_cell.angle_beta   90.00
_cell.angle_gamma   90.00
#
_symmetry.space_group_name_H-M   'P 1'
#
loop_
_entity.id
_entity.type
_entity.pdbx_description
1 polymer ?
#
loop_
_entity_poly.entity_id
_entity_poly.type
_entity_poly.pdbx_seq_one_letter_code
_entity_poly.pdbx_strand_id
1 'polypeptide(L)'
;MDKLNEILEDEKLDMGSINHSITQVRLASLLNNDDRFTVMTELSLDINHLDFSKYGIKAKEEIKPDICLYPNRVDWQDIDIVKMTEMPLLIIEILSPTQSLEVLKNKLYAYFELGVKSCWLAIPSIEAIDIYSKPKQHKTFTMNDTEVIDECLEIHLPMQKIFRKRHKLDINCAP
;
A
#
# COMPACT_ATOMS: atom_id res chain seq x y z
N MET A 1 8.88 32.89 14.16
CA MET A 1 8.21 31.67 14.66
C MET A 1 8.20 30.70 13.48
N ASP A 2 9.38 30.39 12.93
CA ASP A 2 9.48 29.92 11.52
C ASP A 2 10.64 28.94 11.31
N LYS A 3 10.90 28.12 12.34
CA LYS A 3 11.70 26.88 12.23
C LYS A 3 10.87 25.62 12.51
N LEU A 4 9.67 25.81 13.06
CA LEU A 4 8.73 24.73 13.40
C LEU A 4 7.85 24.35 12.20
N ASN A 5 7.61 25.28 11.28
CA ASN A 5 6.86 25.01 10.04
C ASN A 5 7.72 24.33 8.95
N GLU A 6 9.05 24.41 9.07
CA GLU A 6 10.00 23.64 8.26
C GLU A 6 9.94 22.14 8.63
N ILE A 7 9.38 21.77 9.79
CA ILE A 7 9.17 20.37 10.21
C ILE A 7 8.01 19.70 9.44
N LEU A 8 7.15 20.46 8.75
CA LEU A 8 6.23 19.86 7.78
C LEU A 8 6.95 19.36 6.50
N GLU A 9 8.27 19.56 6.40
CA GLU A 9 9.16 18.86 5.45
C GLU A 9 9.49 17.41 5.90
N ASP A 10 8.99 16.96 7.06
CA ASP A 10 9.06 15.56 7.57
C ASP A 10 8.12 14.58 6.82
N GLU A 11 8.04 14.65 5.49
CA GLU A 11 8.02 13.38 4.71
C GLU A 11 9.39 12.68 4.81
N LYS A 12 10.43 13.40 5.24
CA LYS A 12 11.72 12.90 5.74
C LYS A 12 11.57 12.57 7.23
N LEU A 13 11.55 11.34 7.70
CA LEU A 13 12.75 10.58 8.04
C LEU A 13 12.27 9.15 8.34
N ASP A 14 12.30 8.32 7.31
CA ASP A 14 12.13 6.87 7.33
C ASP A 14 10.74 6.34 7.76
N MET A 15 9.79 6.38 6.81
CA MET A 15 8.53 5.62 6.91
C MET A 15 8.76 4.09 6.86
N GLY A 16 9.98 3.66 6.56
CA GLY A 16 10.39 2.27 6.66
C GLY A 16 10.48 1.83 8.12
N SER A 17 9.64 0.87 8.49
CA SER A 17 9.89 0.05 9.68
C SER A 17 10.12 -1.39 9.24
N ILE A 18 10.76 -2.20 10.09
CA ILE A 18 10.99 -3.61 9.80
C ILE A 18 9.67 -4.31 9.42
N ASN A 19 8.59 -4.04 10.15
CA ASN A 19 7.30 -4.64 9.87
C ASN A 19 6.65 -4.09 8.59
N HIS A 20 6.77 -2.79 8.32
CA HIS A 20 6.31 -2.17 7.07
C HIS A 20 7.01 -2.81 5.88
N SER A 21 8.34 -2.82 5.86
CA SER A 21 9.16 -3.37 4.77
C SER A 21 8.90 -4.86 4.54
N ILE A 22 8.83 -5.66 5.60
CA ILE A 22 8.49 -7.09 5.49
C ILE A 22 7.10 -7.28 4.89
N THR A 23 6.12 -6.49 5.33
CA THR A 23 4.74 -6.57 4.84
C THR A 23 4.66 -6.16 3.38
N GLN A 24 5.34 -5.09 2.98
CA GLN A 24 5.37 -4.60 1.60
C GLN A 24 5.93 -5.66 0.66
N VAL A 25 7.10 -6.23 0.98
CA VAL A 25 7.74 -7.27 0.16
C VAL A 25 6.87 -8.52 0.06
N ARG A 26 6.24 -8.94 1.16
CA ARG A 26 5.39 -10.14 1.15
C ARG A 26 4.12 -9.94 0.33
N LEU A 27 3.43 -8.81 0.50
CA LEU A 27 2.25 -8.48 -0.29
C LEU A 27 2.62 -8.37 -1.77
N ALA A 28 3.64 -7.58 -2.10
CA ALA A 28 4.09 -7.42 -3.48
C ALA A 28 4.48 -8.77 -4.10
N SER A 29 5.25 -9.60 -3.40
CA SER A 29 5.65 -10.92 -3.90
C SER A 29 4.46 -11.87 -4.08
N LEU A 30 3.49 -11.87 -3.16
CA LEU A 30 2.31 -12.72 -3.28
C LEU A 30 1.45 -12.30 -4.47
N LEU A 31 1.21 -11.00 -4.63
CA LEU A 31 0.45 -10.42 -5.74
C LEU A 31 1.14 -10.63 -7.09
N ASN A 32 2.47 -10.57 -7.13
CA ASN A 32 3.24 -10.76 -8.36
C ASN A 32 3.25 -12.21 -8.86
N ASN A 33 2.66 -13.17 -8.12
CA ASN A 33 2.43 -14.52 -8.64
C ASN A 33 1.12 -14.64 -9.44
N ASP A 34 0.33 -13.57 -9.53
CA ASP A 34 -0.89 -13.51 -10.33
C ASP A 34 -0.61 -12.82 -11.66
N ASP A 35 -0.49 -13.61 -12.73
CA ASP A 35 -0.16 -13.15 -14.08
C ASP A 35 -1.21 -12.19 -14.69
N ARG A 36 -2.35 -11.94 -14.02
CA ARG A 36 -3.33 -10.93 -14.43
C ARG A 36 -2.84 -9.51 -14.17
N PHE A 37 -1.80 -9.32 -13.35
CA PHE A 37 -1.42 -8.02 -12.85
C PHE A 37 0.07 -7.69 -12.97
N THR A 38 0.37 -6.39 -13.04
CA THR A 38 1.70 -5.82 -12.83
C THR A 38 1.75 -5.14 -11.46
N VAL A 39 2.70 -5.54 -10.61
CA VAL A 39 2.90 -4.95 -9.27
C VAL A 39 3.98 -3.88 -9.34
N MET A 40 3.71 -2.70 -8.80
CA MET A 40 4.68 -1.61 -8.70
C MET A 40 4.70 -1.06 -7.28
N THR A 41 5.88 -0.92 -6.69
CA THR A 41 6.05 -0.34 -5.36
C THR A 41 6.49 1.11 -5.50
N GLU A 42 6.04 1.98 -4.60
CA GLU A 42 6.60 3.33 -4.48
C GLU A 42 6.46 4.20 -5.76
N LEU A 43 5.45 3.93 -6.60
CA LEU A 43 5.19 4.65 -7.85
C LEU A 43 4.45 5.97 -7.58
N SER A 44 4.95 7.08 -8.12
CA SER A 44 4.26 8.37 -8.05
C SER A 44 3.06 8.40 -9.01
N LEU A 45 1.88 8.76 -8.51
CA LEU A 45 0.65 8.96 -9.28
C LEU A 45 0.42 10.46 -9.48
N ASP A 46 0.18 10.89 -10.73
CA ASP A 46 -0.09 12.29 -11.05
C ASP A 46 -1.50 12.71 -10.60
N ILE A 47 -1.57 13.75 -9.77
CA ILE A 47 -2.81 14.34 -9.26
C ILE A 47 -2.96 15.84 -9.59
N ASN A 48 -2.15 16.38 -10.51
CA ASN A 48 -2.07 17.82 -10.83
C ASN A 48 -3.41 18.49 -11.17
N HIS A 49 -4.43 17.72 -11.54
CA HIS A 49 -5.73 18.23 -11.97
C HIS A 49 -6.80 18.22 -10.87
N LEU A 50 -6.47 17.81 -9.64
CA LEU A 50 -7.46 17.55 -8.58
C LEU A 50 -7.06 18.21 -7.25
N ASP A 51 -8.05 18.77 -6.55
CA ASP A 51 -7.87 19.34 -5.21
C ASP A 51 -8.31 18.33 -4.14
N PHE A 52 -7.32 17.79 -3.42
CA PHE A 52 -7.52 16.84 -2.32
C PHE A 52 -7.33 17.47 -0.93
N SER A 53 -7.35 18.80 -0.82
CA SER A 53 -7.25 19.51 0.46
C SER A 53 -8.32 19.08 1.47
N LYS A 54 -9.51 18.69 1.00
CA LYS A 54 -10.60 18.11 1.84
C LYS A 54 -10.22 16.80 2.54
N TYR A 55 -9.21 16.09 2.04
CA TYR A 55 -8.64 14.88 2.67
C TYR A 55 -7.40 15.18 3.51
N GLY A 56 -7.03 16.45 3.68
CA GLY A 56 -5.79 16.84 4.36
C GLY A 56 -4.53 16.54 3.55
N ILE A 57 -4.66 16.15 2.27
CA ILE A 57 -3.54 15.93 1.36
C ILE A 57 -3.06 17.30 0.87
N LYS A 58 -1.84 17.67 1.26
CA LYS A 58 -1.21 18.94 0.87
C LYS A 58 -0.44 18.83 -0.44
N ALA A 59 -0.08 17.61 -0.84
CA ALA A 59 0.59 17.37 -2.11
C ALA A 59 -0.31 17.84 -3.26
N LYS A 60 0.26 18.66 -4.14
CA LYS A 60 -0.47 19.29 -5.25
C LYS A 60 -0.27 18.57 -6.59
N GLU A 61 0.78 17.77 -6.69
CA GLU A 61 1.21 17.21 -7.98
C GLU A 61 1.21 15.70 -8.01
N GLU A 62 1.56 15.04 -6.91
CA GLU A 62 1.65 13.59 -6.88
C GLU A 62 1.23 13.01 -5.53
N ILE A 63 0.85 11.74 -5.57
CA ILE A 63 0.69 10.90 -4.38
C ILE A 63 1.37 9.57 -4.62
N LYS A 64 2.02 9.04 -3.59
CA LYS A 64 2.83 7.82 -3.69
C LYS A 64 2.30 6.75 -2.73
N PRO A 65 1.66 5.70 -3.24
CA PRO A 65 1.27 4.55 -2.44
C PRO A 65 2.41 3.56 -2.26
N ASP A 66 2.34 2.73 -1.20
CA ASP A 66 3.36 1.70 -0.96
C ASP A 66 3.34 0.63 -2.07
N ILE A 67 2.15 0.22 -2.53
CA ILE A 67 1.97 -0.74 -3.62
C ILE A 67 0.81 -0.33 -4.53
N CYS A 68 1.04 -0.39 -5.84
CA CYS A 68 0.05 -0.27 -6.90
C CYS A 68 -0.06 -1.59 -7.66
N LEU A 69 -1.29 -1.92 -8.07
CA LEU A 69 -1.58 -3.07 -8.92
C LEU A 69 -2.28 -2.62 -10.21
N TYR A 70 -1.62 -2.85 -11.35
CA TYR A 70 -2.15 -2.56 -12.69
C TYR A 70 -2.58 -3.86 -13.38
N PRO A 71 -3.42 -3.82 -14.42
CA PRO A 71 -3.56 -4.96 -15.32
C PRO A 71 -2.20 -5.30 -15.94
N ASN A 72 -1.95 -6.58 -16.26
CA ASN A 72 -0.72 -7.07 -16.89
C ASN A 72 -0.59 -6.62 -18.37
N ARG A 73 -0.58 -5.31 -18.57
CA ARG A 73 -0.35 -4.60 -19.83
C ARG A 73 0.65 -3.47 -19.68
N VAL A 74 0.97 -3.09 -18.45
CA VAL A 74 2.02 -2.13 -18.13
C VAL A 74 3.31 -2.93 -17.99
N ASP A 75 4.29 -2.63 -18.84
CA ASP A 75 5.57 -3.33 -18.93
C ASP A 75 6.71 -2.29 -19.00
N TRP A 76 7.94 -2.73 -19.25
CA TRP A 76 9.11 -1.87 -19.42
C TRP A 76 8.87 -0.76 -20.45
N GLN A 77 9.33 0.44 -20.10
CA GLN A 77 9.22 1.64 -20.92
C GLN A 77 10.60 2.01 -21.50
N ASP A 78 10.65 2.33 -22.79
CA ASP A 78 11.88 2.83 -23.43
C ASP A 78 12.30 4.21 -22.87
N ILE A 79 11.29 5.03 -22.52
CA ILE A 79 11.45 6.29 -21.80
C ILE A 79 10.69 6.13 -20.49
N ASP A 80 11.41 6.21 -19.38
CA ASP A 80 10.86 5.96 -18.05
C ASP A 80 9.77 6.97 -17.67
N ILE A 81 8.75 6.49 -16.97
CA ILE A 81 7.60 7.28 -16.53
C ILE A 81 7.75 7.56 -15.04
N VAL A 82 8.12 8.79 -14.70
CA VAL A 82 8.39 9.19 -13.30
C VAL A 82 7.09 9.49 -12.53
N LYS A 83 6.02 9.90 -13.23
CA LYS A 83 4.67 10.12 -12.66
C LYS A 83 3.63 9.46 -13.55
N MET A 84 2.91 8.49 -13.00
CA MET A 84 1.92 7.71 -13.73
C MET A 84 0.57 8.45 -13.76
N THR A 85 -0.01 8.61 -14.96
CA THR A 85 -1.33 9.26 -15.14
C THR A 85 -2.48 8.26 -15.17
N GLU A 86 -2.24 7.03 -15.62
CA GLU A 86 -3.20 5.94 -15.51
C GLU A 86 -3.27 5.50 -14.03
N MET A 87 -4.48 5.45 -13.47
CA MET A 87 -4.67 5.04 -12.07
C MET A 87 -4.72 3.52 -11.94
N PRO A 88 -4.15 2.95 -10.86
CA PRO A 88 -4.11 1.50 -10.66
C PRO A 88 -5.50 0.92 -10.36
N LEU A 89 -5.65 -0.40 -10.54
CA LEU A 89 -6.85 -1.12 -10.12
C LEU A 89 -6.96 -1.19 -8.59
N LEU A 90 -5.82 -1.46 -7.94
CA LEU A 90 -5.69 -1.59 -6.49
C LEU A 90 -4.52 -0.75 -5.98
N ILE A 91 -4.74 -0.12 -4.83
CA ILE A 91 -3.70 0.51 -4.02
C ILE A 91 -3.64 -0.16 -2.65
N ILE A 92 -2.43 -0.35 -2.14
CA ILE A 92 -2.18 -0.78 -0.77
C ILE A 92 -1.37 0.28 -0.04
N GLU A 93 -1.85 0.69 1.12
CA GLU A 93 -1.11 1.45 2.12
C GLU A 93 -0.81 0.55 3.32
N ILE A 94 0.38 0.70 3.89
CA ILE A 94 0.89 -0.10 4.99
C ILE A 94 1.15 0.85 6.15
N LEU A 95 0.43 0.66 7.25
CA LEU A 95 0.59 1.50 8.42
C LEU A 95 1.99 1.34 9.03
N SER A 96 2.79 2.40 8.94
CA SER A 96 4.06 2.51 9.67
C SER A 96 3.84 3.10 11.08
N PRO A 97 4.80 2.92 12.02
CA PRO A 97 4.66 3.40 13.39
C PRO A 97 4.50 4.92 13.54
N THR A 98 5.00 5.70 12.58
CA THR A 98 4.99 7.17 12.63
C THR A 98 3.78 7.77 11.90
N GLN A 99 3.06 6.96 11.12
CA GLN A 99 1.88 7.39 10.38
C GLN A 99 0.62 7.29 11.23
N SER A 100 -0.34 8.18 10.99
CA SER A 100 -1.66 8.07 11.59
C SER A 100 -2.60 7.24 10.72
N LEU A 101 -3.41 6.40 11.37
CA LEU A 101 -4.45 5.62 10.71
C LEU A 101 -5.45 6.51 9.96
N GLU A 102 -5.77 7.68 10.50
CA GLU A 102 -6.70 8.64 9.91
C GLU A 102 -6.13 9.23 8.60
N VAL A 103 -4.85 9.57 8.57
CA VAL A 103 -4.18 10.08 7.36
C VAL A 103 -4.23 9.02 6.25
N LEU A 104 -3.91 7.76 6.56
CA LEU A 104 -3.99 6.70 5.56
C LEU A 104 -5.43 6.46 5.07
N LYS A 105 -6.43 6.48 5.97
CA LYS A 105 -7.84 6.38 5.57
C LYS A 105 -8.26 7.51 4.63
N ASN A 106 -7.79 8.73 4.88
CA ASN A 106 -8.05 9.86 3.99
C ASN A 106 -7.38 9.67 2.62
N LYS A 107 -6.15 9.13 2.57
CA LYS A 107 -5.50 8.72 1.30
C LYS A 107 -6.38 7.70 0.55
N LEU A 108 -6.88 6.67 1.23
CA LEU A 108 -7.75 5.67 0.60
C LEU A 108 -9.00 6.32 -0.03
N TYR A 109 -9.60 7.29 0.65
CA TYR A 109 -10.77 7.98 0.09
C TYR A 109 -10.42 8.84 -1.13
N ALA A 110 -9.26 9.50 -1.13
CA ALA A 110 -8.76 10.20 -2.30
C ALA A 110 -8.50 9.24 -3.47
N TYR A 111 -7.96 8.04 -3.22
CA TYR A 111 -7.77 7.01 -4.24
C TYR A 111 -9.08 6.57 -4.89
N PHE A 112 -10.16 6.43 -4.12
CA PHE A 112 -11.48 6.15 -4.70
C PHE A 112 -11.99 7.30 -5.58
N GLU A 113 -11.70 8.56 -5.25
CA GLU A 113 -12.04 9.69 -6.12
C GLU A 113 -11.21 9.71 -7.42
N LEU A 114 -10.01 9.13 -7.38
CA LEU A 114 -9.17 8.88 -8.56
C LEU A 114 -9.64 7.69 -9.41
N GLY A 115 -10.69 6.99 -8.99
CA GLY A 115 -11.26 5.85 -9.73
C GLY A 115 -10.60 4.51 -9.46
N VAL A 116 -9.75 4.42 -8.42
CA VAL A 116 -9.18 3.14 -7.96
C VAL A 116 -10.31 2.23 -7.48
N LYS A 117 -10.28 0.95 -7.87
CA LYS A 117 -11.42 0.03 -7.65
C LYS A 117 -11.41 -0.59 -6.27
N SER A 118 -10.23 -0.85 -5.71
CA SER A 118 -10.05 -1.43 -4.39
C SER A 118 -8.89 -0.77 -3.67
N CYS A 119 -8.99 -0.65 -2.36
CA CYS A 119 -7.93 -0.09 -1.52
C CYS A 119 -7.71 -0.98 -0.30
N TRP A 120 -6.47 -1.38 -0.05
CA TRP A 120 -6.12 -2.15 1.13
C TRP A 120 -5.35 -1.29 2.12
N LEU A 121 -5.66 -1.46 3.40
CA LEU A 121 -4.86 -0.96 4.50
C LEU A 121 -4.27 -2.15 5.25
N ALA A 122 -2.95 -2.34 5.13
CA ALA A 122 -2.24 -3.31 5.94
C ALA A 122 -1.85 -2.70 7.28
N ILE A 123 -2.10 -3.42 8.38
CA ILE A 123 -1.82 -2.97 9.75
C ILE A 123 -0.91 -4.00 10.44
N PRO A 124 0.42 -3.94 10.21
CA PRO A 124 1.34 -4.98 10.66
C PRO A 124 1.39 -5.18 12.18
N SER A 125 1.15 -4.12 12.96
CA SER A 125 1.20 -4.15 14.43
C SER A 125 0.15 -5.08 15.06
N ILE A 126 -0.93 -5.36 14.34
CA ILE A 126 -2.01 -6.26 14.78
C ILE A 126 -2.28 -7.38 13.77
N GLU A 127 -1.36 -7.59 12.81
CA GLU A 127 -1.42 -8.67 11.82
C GLU A 127 -2.77 -8.71 11.08
N ALA A 128 -3.22 -7.53 10.60
CA ALA A 128 -4.51 -7.37 9.94
C ALA A 128 -4.38 -6.72 8.55
N ILE A 129 -5.32 -7.05 7.66
CA ILE A 129 -5.55 -6.37 6.38
C ILE A 129 -7.00 -5.89 6.37
N ASP A 130 -7.23 -4.61 6.08
CA ASP A 130 -8.55 -4.03 5.92
C ASP A 130 -8.79 -3.65 4.45
N ILE A 131 -9.74 -4.31 3.78
CA ILE A 131 -9.99 -4.14 2.35
C ILE A 131 -11.24 -3.29 2.15
N TYR A 132 -11.09 -2.20 1.42
CA TYR A 132 -12.15 -1.27 1.06
C TYR A 132 -12.55 -1.50 -0.40
N SER A 133 -13.85 -1.70 -0.64
CA SER A 133 -14.43 -1.74 -1.99
C SER A 133 -14.98 -0.37 -2.44
N LYS A 134 -15.20 0.52 -1.48
CA LYS A 134 -15.55 1.95 -1.64
C LYS A 134 -15.39 2.65 -0.28
N PRO A 135 -15.46 3.99 -0.21
CA PRO A 135 -15.36 4.69 1.07
C PRO A 135 -16.37 4.16 2.10
N LYS A 136 -15.88 3.90 3.32
CA LYS A 136 -16.66 3.36 4.46
C LYS A 136 -17.23 1.94 4.30
N GLN A 137 -17.03 1.26 3.18
CA GLN A 137 -17.39 -0.15 3.01
C GLN A 137 -16.12 -0.98 2.98
N HIS A 138 -15.86 -1.70 4.06
CA HIS A 138 -14.65 -2.49 4.20
C HIS A 138 -14.87 -3.79 4.96
N LYS A 139 -13.94 -4.72 4.79
CA LYS A 139 -13.85 -5.98 5.50
C LYS A 139 -12.43 -6.17 6.03
N THR A 140 -12.33 -6.44 7.33
CA THR A 140 -11.07 -6.70 8.00
C THR A 140 -10.81 -8.19 8.10
N PHE A 141 -9.59 -8.59 7.76
CA PHE A 141 -9.07 -9.94 7.91
C PHE A 141 -7.93 -9.95 8.93
N THR A 142 -7.83 -11.00 9.72
CA THR A 142 -6.85 -11.20 10.79
C THR A 142 -6.21 -12.58 10.70
N MET A 143 -5.25 -12.89 11.57
CA MET A 143 -4.63 -14.23 11.63
C MET A 143 -5.60 -15.39 11.93
N ASN A 144 -6.84 -15.11 12.33
CA ASN A 144 -7.89 -16.13 12.47
C ASN A 144 -8.49 -16.55 11.12
N ASP A 145 -8.30 -15.75 10.07
CA ASP A 145 -8.75 -16.03 8.71
C ASP A 145 -7.72 -16.89 7.97
N THR A 146 -8.20 -17.76 7.09
CA THR A 146 -7.34 -18.60 6.23
C THR A 146 -6.73 -17.79 5.09
N GLU A 147 -7.48 -16.85 4.55
CA GLU A 147 -7.10 -16.03 3.41
C GLU A 147 -7.67 -14.61 3.53
N VAL A 148 -6.99 -13.69 2.85
CA VAL A 148 -7.45 -12.33 2.56
C VAL A 148 -8.11 -12.37 1.18
N ILE A 149 -9.35 -11.87 1.10
CA ILE A 149 -10.15 -11.90 -0.13
C ILE A 149 -10.53 -10.47 -0.54
N ASP A 150 -10.10 -10.07 -1.73
CA ASP A 150 -10.62 -8.90 -2.43
C ASP A 150 -11.65 -9.34 -3.47
N GLU A 151 -12.92 -9.11 -3.17
CA GLU A 151 -14.04 -9.49 -4.04
C GLU A 151 -14.14 -8.63 -5.31
N CYS A 152 -13.57 -7.42 -5.31
CA CYS A 152 -13.64 -6.51 -6.47
C CYS A 152 -12.68 -6.94 -7.58
N LEU A 153 -11.54 -7.52 -7.22
CA LEU A 153 -10.51 -7.98 -8.15
C LEU A 153 -10.31 -9.50 -8.16
N GLU A 154 -11.10 -10.22 -7.36
CA GLU A 154 -11.02 -11.68 -7.19
C GLU A 154 -9.59 -12.11 -6.82
N ILE A 155 -9.00 -11.43 -5.84
CA ILE A 155 -7.66 -11.72 -5.32
C ILE A 155 -7.80 -12.49 -4.00
N HIS A 156 -7.08 -13.60 -3.91
CA HIS A 156 -7.06 -14.48 -2.75
C HIS A 156 -5.63 -14.69 -2.28
N LEU A 157 -5.26 -14.16 -1.11
CA LEU A 157 -3.93 -14.32 -0.55
C LEU A 157 -3.96 -15.12 0.76
N PRO A 158 -3.11 -16.14 0.95
CA PRO A 158 -3.06 -16.87 2.21
C PRO A 158 -2.56 -15.98 3.34
N MET A 159 -3.39 -15.75 4.35
CA MET A 159 -3.15 -14.77 5.43
C MET A 159 -1.82 -15.04 6.15
N GLN A 160 -1.53 -16.32 6.40
CA GLN A 160 -0.32 -16.73 7.11
C GLN A 160 0.95 -16.42 6.30
N LYS A 161 0.90 -16.35 4.96
CA LYS A 161 2.09 -15.95 4.19
C LYS A 161 2.40 -14.47 4.32
N ILE A 162 1.42 -13.64 4.68
CA ILE A 162 1.59 -12.20 4.89
C ILE A 162 2.26 -11.93 6.23
N PHE A 163 1.76 -12.50 7.33
CA PHE A 163 2.22 -12.12 8.68
C PHE A 163 3.01 -13.19 9.47
N ARG A 164 3.07 -14.46 9.03
CA ARG A 164 3.77 -15.50 9.82
C ARG A 164 5.23 -15.13 10.09
N LYS A 165 5.64 -15.25 11.35
CA LYS A 165 7.03 -15.13 11.78
C LYS A 165 7.81 -16.34 11.28
N ARG A 166 9.00 -16.13 10.72
CA ARG A 166 9.91 -17.23 10.42
C ARG A 166 10.38 -17.81 11.76
N HIS A 167 10.20 -19.11 11.97
CA HIS A 167 10.88 -19.78 13.07
C HIS A 167 12.39 -19.66 12.84
N LYS A 168 13.16 -19.39 13.90
CA LYS A 168 14.61 -19.53 13.82
C LYS A 168 14.88 -21.00 13.48
N LEU A 169 15.52 -21.24 12.34
CA LEU A 169 16.24 -22.49 12.18
C LEU A 169 17.35 -22.43 13.23
N ASP A 170 17.39 -23.43 14.11
CA ASP A 170 18.54 -23.63 14.98
C ASP A 170 19.74 -23.95 14.07
N ILE A 171 20.46 -22.90 13.69
CA ILE A 171 21.79 -22.98 13.06
C ILE A 171 22.82 -23.42 14.10
N ASN A 172 22.56 -24.57 14.71
CA ASN A 172 23.50 -25.33 15.51
C ASN A 172 23.42 -26.76 14.99
N CYS A 173 24.13 -27.03 13.88
CA CYS A 173 24.70 -28.33 13.54
C CYS A 173 25.27 -28.25 12.12
N ALA A 174 26.55 -27.90 12.03
CA ALA A 174 27.45 -28.60 11.13
C ALA A 174 28.66 -29.04 11.98
N PRO A 175 29.00 -30.34 12.00
CA PRO A 175 30.21 -30.83 12.66
C PRO A 175 31.48 -30.33 11.96
#